data_AF-A0A6G2VTB7-F1
#
_entry.id   AF-A0A6G2VTB7-F1
#
_cell.length_a   1.000
_cell.length_b   1.000
_cell.length_c   1.000
_cell.angle_alpha   90.00
_cell.angle_beta   90.00
_cell.angle_gamma   90.00
#
_symmetry.space_group_name_H-M   'P 1'
#
loop_
_entity.id
_entity.type
_entity.pdbx_description
1 polymer ?
#
loop_
_entity_poly.entity_id
_entity_poly.type
_entity_poly.pdbx_seq_one_letter_code
_entity_poly.pdbx_strand_id
1 'polypeptide(L)'
;MTALLRYQADLLLRSQRWLPPVILYVVFLGVGVQSGQPVLNSLGYTAAALLPVAAWLVRICVTGEPQAARACVAAARGPVRAHLACLLTALLAAALLGVAATVVVT
;
A
#
# COMPACT_ATOMS: atom_id res chain seq x y z
N MET A 1 4.30 13.95 12.82
CA MET A 1 4.17 12.93 11.76
C MET A 1 3.18 11.84 12.13
N THR A 2 3.27 11.27 13.33
CA THR A 2 2.36 10.21 13.80
C THR A 2 0.87 10.52 13.62
N ALA A 3 0.44 11.75 13.94
CA ALA A 3 -0.95 12.16 13.73
C ALA A 3 -1.38 12.17 12.25
N LEU A 4 -0.50 12.59 11.34
CA LEU A 4 -0.77 12.58 9.89
C LEU A 4 -0.83 11.15 9.35
N LEU A 5 0.07 10.28 9.82
CA LEU A 5 0.05 8.86 9.44
C LEU A 5 -1.23 8.17 9.93
N ARG A 6 -1.65 8.42 11.17
CA ARG A 6 -2.92 7.88 11.70
C ARG A 6 -4.12 8.36 10.90
N TYR A 7 -4.15 9.65 10.55
CA TYR A 7 -5.19 10.22 9.70
C TYR A 7 -5.25 9.58 8.31
N GLN A 8 -4.11 9.51 7.61
CA GLN A 8 -4.04 8.92 6.28
C GLN A 8 -4.32 7.41 6.29
N ALA A 9 -3.92 6.69 7.35
CA ALA A 9 -4.22 5.27 7.52
C ALA A 9 -5.73 5.04 7.73
N ASP A 10 -6.39 5.86 8.54
CA ASP A 10 -7.84 5.77 8.76
C ASP A 10 -8.61 6.11 7.47
N LEU A 11 -8.16 7.12 6.72
CA LEU A 11 -8.72 7.47 5.41
C LEU A 11 -8.58 6.30 4.42
N LEU A 12 -7.40 5.70 4.33
CA LEU A 12 -7.15 4.54 3.48
C LEU A 12 -8.08 3.38 3.86
N LEU A 13 -8.11 3.00 5.14
CA LEU A 13 -8.85 1.85 5.64
C LEU A 13 -10.36 2.01 5.42
N ARG A 14 -10.91 3.20 5.71
CA ARG A 14 -12.33 3.51 5.53
C ARG A 14 -12.75 3.69 4.08
N SER A 15 -11.82 4.05 3.19
CA SER A 15 -12.14 4.25 1.77
C SER A 15 -12.56 2.98 1.04
N GLN A 16 -12.18 1.79 1.54
CA GLN A 16 -12.34 0.48 0.89
C GLN A 16 -11.69 0.38 -0.51
N ARG A 17 -11.03 1.45 -1.00
CA ARG A 17 -10.36 1.50 -2.31
C ARG A 17 -9.07 0.68 -2.34
N TRP A 18 -8.59 0.23 -1.18
CA TRP A 18 -7.47 -0.69 -1.05
C TRP A 18 -7.86 -2.14 -1.37
N LEU A 19 -9.16 -2.49 -1.40
CA LEU A 19 -9.60 -3.85 -1.70
C LEU A 19 -9.18 -4.32 -3.10
N PRO A 20 -9.42 -3.57 -4.20
CA PRO A 20 -9.03 -4.03 -5.53
C PRO A 20 -7.54 -4.38 -5.68
N PRO A 21 -6.56 -3.55 -5.28
CA PRO A 21 -5.16 -3.91 -5.43
C PRO A 21 -4.76 -5.10 -4.54
N VAL A 22 -5.32 -5.21 -3.33
CA VAL A 22 -5.02 -6.34 -2.42
C VAL A 22 -5.61 -7.64 -2.95
N ILE A 23 -6.86 -7.63 -3.41
CA ILE A 23 -7.50 -8.82 -4.01
C ILE A 23 -6.73 -9.26 -5.25
N LEU A 24 -6.36 -8.32 -6.12
CA LEU A 24 -5.55 -8.63 -7.31
C LEU A 24 -4.25 -9.31 -6.90
N TYR A 25 -3.55 -8.78 -5.89
CA TYR A 25 -2.32 -9.37 -5.39
C TYR A 25 -2.52 -10.79 -4.87
N VAL A 26 -3.55 -11.01 -4.05
CA VAL A 26 -3.88 -12.34 -3.49
C VAL A 26 -4.21 -13.35 -4.60
N VAL A 27 -5.02 -12.96 -5.58
CA VAL A 27 -5.35 -13.81 -6.73
C VAL A 27 -4.10 -14.16 -7.53
N PHE A 28 -3.22 -13.19 -7.78
CA PHE A 28 -1.97 -13.41 -8.49
C PHE A 28 -1.07 -14.40 -7.75
N LEU A 29 -0.93 -14.25 -6.42
CA LEU A 29 -0.17 -15.18 -5.59
C LEU A 29 -0.77 -16.59 -5.62
N GLY A 30 -2.10 -16.72 -5.48
CA GLY A 30 -2.78 -18.02 -5.49
C GLY A 30 -2.64 -18.79 -6.80
N VAL A 31 -2.42 -18.09 -7.93
CA VAL A 31 -2.20 -18.72 -9.24
C VAL A 31 -0.73 -19.10 -9.43
N GLY A 32 0.21 -18.23 -9.04
CA GLY A 32 1.62 -18.43 -9.38
C GLY A 32 2.47 -19.13 -8.32
N VAL A 33 2.07 -19.11 -7.04
CA VAL A 33 2.78 -19.78 -5.96
C VAL A 33 2.20 -21.17 -5.76
N GLN A 34 3.02 -22.20 -6.01
CA GLN A 34 2.63 -23.61 -5.88
C GLN A 34 3.57 -24.33 -4.91
N SER A 35 3.03 -25.34 -4.21
CA SER A 35 3.81 -26.17 -3.29
C SER A 35 4.93 -26.92 -4.03
N GLY A 36 6.13 -26.95 -3.46
CA GLY A 36 7.29 -27.64 -4.04
C GLY A 36 8.12 -26.79 -5.01
N GLN A 37 7.73 -25.52 -5.25
CA GLN A 37 8.54 -24.59 -6.03
C GLN A 37 9.75 -24.08 -5.21
N PRO A 38 10.89 -23.76 -5.84
CA PRO A 38 12.02 -23.14 -5.16
C PRO A 38 11.62 -21.80 -4.53
N VAL A 39 11.93 -21.63 -3.23
CA VAL A 39 11.56 -20.42 -2.45
C VAL A 39 12.02 -19.14 -3.15
N LEU A 40 13.24 -19.13 -3.72
CA LEU A 40 13.77 -17.97 -4.43
C LEU A 40 12.92 -17.56 -5.63
N ASN A 41 12.38 -18.53 -6.39
CA ASN A 41 11.53 -18.26 -7.54
C ASN A 41 10.18 -17.67 -7.09
N SER A 42 9.59 -18.26 -6.05
CA SER A 42 8.35 -17.77 -5.46
C SER A 42 8.50 -16.34 -4.90
N LEU A 43 9.60 -16.03 -4.21
CA LEU A 43 9.92 -14.68 -3.74
C LEU A 43 10.03 -13.69 -4.90
N GLY A 44 10.75 -14.05 -5.97
CA GLY A 44 10.86 -13.22 -7.17
C GLY A 44 9.49 -12.92 -7.80
N TYR A 45 8.63 -13.94 -7.91
CA TYR A 45 7.28 -13.79 -8.43
C TYR A 45 6.41 -12.87 -7.55
N THR A 46 6.47 -13.04 -6.22
CA THR A 46 5.71 -12.19 -5.28
C THR A 46 6.16 -10.72 -5.32
N ALA A 47 7.46 -10.48 -5.51
CA ALA A 47 8.03 -9.14 -5.59
C ALA A 47 7.63 -8.42 -6.87
N ALA A 48 7.57 -9.14 -8.00
CA ALA A 48 7.17 -8.59 -9.29
C ALA A 48 5.74 -8.02 -9.26
N ALA A 49 4.80 -8.73 -8.65
CA ALA A 49 3.42 -8.24 -8.50
C ALA A 49 3.24 -7.18 -7.41
N LEU A 50 4.15 -7.10 -6.43
CA LEU A 50 4.07 -6.08 -5.38
C LEU A 50 4.29 -4.66 -5.92
N LEU A 51 5.08 -4.52 -6.99
CA LEU A 51 5.42 -3.25 -7.63
C LEU A 51 4.18 -2.48 -8.17
N PRO A 52 3.34 -3.06 -9.04
CA PRO A 52 2.12 -2.39 -9.50
C PRO A 52 1.11 -2.16 -8.37
N VAL A 53 1.04 -3.06 -7.38
CA VAL A 53 0.18 -2.92 -6.20
C VAL A 53 0.60 -1.71 -5.36
N ALA A 54 1.90 -1.55 -5.12
CA ALA A 54 2.46 -0.39 -4.41
C ALA A 54 2.16 0.92 -5.16
N ALA A 55 2.34 0.96 -6.49
CA ALA A 55 2.00 2.13 -7.30
C ALA A 55 0.51 2.48 -7.21
N TRP A 56 -0.38 1.47 -7.21
CA TRP A 56 -1.81 1.68 -7.03
C TRP A 56 -2.14 2.21 -5.62
N LEU A 57 -1.56 1.64 -4.57
CA LEU A 57 -1.73 2.14 -3.19
C LEU A 57 -1.28 3.60 -3.05
N VAL A 58 -0.14 3.96 -3.65
CA VAL A 58 0.32 5.36 -3.69
C VAL A 58 -0.72 6.26 -4.37
N ARG A 59 -1.26 5.84 -5.52
CA ARG A 59 -2.32 6.58 -6.20
C ARG A 59 -3.55 6.78 -5.31
N ILE A 60 -3.98 5.75 -4.58
CA ILE A 60 -5.12 5.83 -3.66
C ILE A 60 -4.85 6.84 -2.54
N CYS A 61 -3.68 6.77 -1.88
CA CYS A 61 -3.34 7.68 -0.80
C CYS A 61 -3.23 9.14 -1.27
N VAL A 62 -2.63 9.38 -2.44
CA VAL A 62 -2.44 10.74 -2.98
C VAL A 62 -3.76 11.36 -3.49
N THR A 63 -4.71 10.54 -3.94
CA THR A 63 -5.99 11.01 -4.51
C THR A 63 -7.19 10.84 -3.57
N GLY A 64 -7.01 10.19 -2.41
CA GLY A 64 -8.09 9.84 -1.49
C GLY A 64 -8.70 11.04 -0.75
N GLU A 65 -7.89 12.06 -0.46
CA GLU A 65 -8.31 13.21 0.34
C GLU A 65 -8.97 14.31 -0.53
N PRO A 66 -10.15 14.85 -0.15
CA PRO A 66 -10.79 15.97 -0.83
C PRO A 66 -9.88 17.22 -0.89
N GLN A 67 -9.99 18.01 -1.96
CA GLN A 67 -9.13 19.19 -2.17
C GLN A 67 -9.21 20.21 -1.01
N ALA A 68 -10.40 20.44 -0.45
CA ALA A 68 -10.59 21.35 0.68
C ALA A 68 -9.86 20.87 1.94
N ALA A 69 -10.01 19.58 2.31
CA ALA A 69 -9.33 18.99 3.46
C ALA A 69 -7.80 19.03 3.27
N ARG A 70 -7.32 18.73 2.07
CA ARG A 70 -5.90 18.78 1.71
C ARG A 70 -5.30 20.18 1.85
N ALA A 71 -6.05 21.22 1.46
CA ALA A 71 -5.61 22.61 1.63
C ALA A 71 -5.47 22.97 3.12
N CYS A 72 -6.42 22.55 3.97
CA CYS A 72 -6.33 22.74 5.42
C CYS A 72 -5.13 22.00 6.04
N VAL A 73 -4.88 20.74 5.66
CA VAL A 73 -3.73 19.97 6.16
C VAL A 73 -2.41 20.58 5.70
N ALA A 74 -2.32 21.03 4.44
CA ALA A 74 -1.14 21.70 3.91
C ALA A 74 -0.88 23.03 4.61
N ALA A 75 -1.92 23.83 4.91
CA ALA A 75 -1.78 25.07 5.66
C ALA A 75 -1.34 24.82 7.12
N ALA A 76 -1.87 23.79 7.79
CA ALA A 76 -1.58 23.52 9.20
C ALA A 76 -0.24 22.81 9.45
N ARG A 77 0.22 21.94 8.52
CA ARG A 77 1.40 21.09 8.72
C ARG A 77 2.47 21.24 7.65
N GLY A 78 2.21 21.98 6.57
CA GLY A 78 3.08 22.14 5.41
C GLY A 78 2.79 21.11 4.30
N PRO A 79 2.89 21.51 3.02
CA PRO A 79 2.52 20.66 1.87
C PRO A 79 3.42 19.42 1.73
N VAL A 80 4.72 19.57 1.97
CA VAL A 80 5.69 18.46 1.90
C VAL A 80 5.35 17.38 2.93
N ARG A 81 5.07 17.80 4.17
CA ARG A 81 4.74 16.89 5.27
C ARG A 81 3.41 16.15 5.04
N ALA A 82 2.44 16.83 4.42
CA ALA A 82 1.17 16.23 4.02
C ALA A 82 1.37 15.15 2.94
N HIS A 83 2.13 15.48 1.88
CA HIS A 83 2.41 14.52 0.80
C HIS A 83 3.25 13.33 1.26
N LEU A 84 4.30 13.58 2.07
CA LEU A 84 5.11 12.51 2.67
C LEU A 84 4.26 11.56 3.52
N ALA A 85 3.25 12.05 4.24
CA ALA A 85 2.37 11.17 5.01
C ALA A 85 1.60 10.19 4.10
N CYS A 86 1.08 10.65 2.96
CA CYS A 86 0.42 9.77 1.97
C CYS A 86 1.38 8.72 1.39
N LEU A 87 2.63 9.09 1.10
CA LEU A 87 3.63 8.17 0.57
C LEU A 87 4.05 7.14 1.62
N LEU A 88 4.26 7.57 2.86
CA LEU A 88 4.63 6.68 3.96
C LEU A 88 3.50 5.71 4.31
N THR A 89 2.22 6.12 4.27
CA THR A 89 1.12 5.18 4.49
C THR A 89 1.02 4.14 3.38
N ALA A 90 1.19 4.55 2.11
CA ALA A 90 1.22 3.61 0.99
C ALA A 90 2.41 2.65 1.07
N LEU A 91 3.60 3.15 1.45
CA LEU A 91 4.80 2.34 1.66
C LEU A 91 4.60 1.31 2.77
N LEU A 92 4.06 1.73 3.92
CA LEU A 92 3.79 0.82 5.04
C LEU A 92 2.77 -0.26 4.65
N ALA A 93 1.71 0.09 3.92
CA ALA A 93 0.73 -0.89 3.44
C ALA A 93 1.37 -1.90 2.46
N ALA A 94 2.19 -1.43 1.52
CA ALA A 94 2.91 -2.31 0.58
C ALA A 94 3.94 -3.19 1.31
N ALA A 95 4.65 -2.66 2.31
CA ALA A 95 5.59 -3.42 3.11
C ALA A 95 4.89 -4.53 3.91
N LEU A 96 3.73 -4.26 4.50
CA LEU A 96 2.93 -5.27 5.20
C LEU A 96 2.49 -6.40 4.26
N LEU A 97 2.06 -6.08 3.03
CA LEU A 97 1.73 -7.08 2.02
C LEU A 97 2.95 -7.91 1.61
N GLY A 98 4.10 -7.27 1.42
CA GLY A 98 5.36 -7.95 1.12
C GLY A 98 5.79 -8.90 2.24
N VAL A 99 5.76 -8.45 3.50
CA VAL A 99 6.06 -9.30 4.66
C VAL A 99 5.09 -10.48 4.74
N ALA A 100 3.78 -10.23 4.58
CA ALA A 100 2.78 -11.30 4.57
C ALA A 100 3.06 -12.33 3.46
N ALA A 101 3.40 -11.88 2.25
CA ALA A 101 3.76 -12.77 1.15
C ALA A 101 5.04 -13.57 1.44
N THR A 102 6.06 -12.95 2.05
CA THR A 102 7.28 -13.69 2.43
C THR A 102 6.97 -14.80 3.42
N VAL A 103 6.16 -14.53 4.46
CA VAL A 103 5.75 -15.53 5.47
C VAL A 103 4.93 -16.67 4.86
N VAL A 104 4.15 -16.41 3.81
CA VAL A 104 3.37 -17.45 3.11
C VAL A 104 4.24 -18.37 2.25
N VAL A 105 5.37 -17.86 1.74
CA VAL A 105 6.20 -18.54 0.74
C VAL A 105 7.40 -19.27 1.36
N THR A 106 7.86 -18.84 2.54
CA THR A 106 8.96 -19.47 3.30
C THR A 106 8.43 -20.48 4.30
#